data_AF-F7NID7-F1
#
_entry.id   AF-F7NID7-F1
#
_cell.length_a   1.000
_cell.length_b   1.000
_cell.length_c   1.000
_cell.angle_alpha   90.00
_cell.angle_beta   90.00
_cell.angle_gamma   90.00
#
_symmetry.space_group_name_H-M   'P 1'
#
loop_
_entity.id
_entity.type
_entity.pdbx_description
1 polymer ?
#
loop_
_entity_poly.entity_id
_entity_poly.type
_entity_poly.pdbx_seq_one_letter_code
_entity_poly.pdbx_strand_id
1 'polypeptide(L)'
;MSEQETVQELAALFPPTYELKLGGETVSLRPFKAGALPKLIPAMARLAGVLATMDWEKMAFGLNETSEERGVAAAFRISPETFQVVTALCEQGGETFKEIIALAVGRSPQWFDELDLAEGIELAGMVLMVNKDFFAKRLTEVLNKLIAVKGEQGASPGPKPSRN
;
A
#
# COMPACT_ATOMS: atom_id res chain seq x y z
N MET A 1 -15.20 -18.50 26.97
CA MET A 1 -14.13 -18.13 26.02
C MET A 1 -14.44 -18.90 24.75
N SER A 2 -15.01 -18.18 23.78
CA SER A 2 -15.58 -18.77 22.58
C SER A 2 -14.48 -19.03 21.55
N GLU A 3 -14.58 -20.10 20.78
CA GLU A 3 -13.63 -20.49 19.72
C GLU A 3 -13.28 -19.35 18.72
N GLN A 4 -14.12 -18.33 18.62
CA GLN A 4 -13.88 -17.14 17.81
C GLN A 4 -12.73 -16.24 18.33
N GLU A 5 -12.49 -16.20 19.64
CA GLU A 5 -11.38 -15.44 20.25
C GLU A 5 -10.02 -16.07 19.90
N THR A 6 -9.94 -17.40 19.95
CA THR A 6 -8.72 -18.15 19.59
C THR A 6 -8.33 -18.02 18.13
N VAL A 7 -9.30 -17.92 17.21
CA VAL A 7 -9.03 -17.72 15.78
C VAL A 7 -8.50 -16.31 15.50
N GLN A 8 -8.98 -15.29 16.23
CA GLN A 8 -8.49 -13.91 16.10
C GLN A 8 -7.09 -13.72 16.71
N GLU A 9 -6.80 -14.35 17.86
CA GLU A 9 -5.43 -14.35 18.41
C GLU A 9 -4.43 -15.06 17.50
N LEU A 10 -4.83 -16.19 16.87
CA LEU A 10 -3.96 -16.91 15.93
C LEU A 10 -3.75 -16.12 14.61
N ALA A 11 -4.78 -15.44 14.10
CA ALA A 11 -4.66 -14.54 12.94
C ALA A 11 -3.79 -13.31 13.24
N ALA A 12 -3.75 -12.84 14.48
CA ALA A 12 -2.83 -11.78 14.91
C ALA A 12 -1.36 -12.26 14.95
N LEU A 13 -1.13 -13.56 15.21
CA LEU A 13 0.21 -14.17 15.23
C LEU A 13 0.75 -14.48 13.82
N PHE A 14 -0.12 -14.67 12.83
CA PHE A 14 0.25 -14.89 11.44
C PHE A 14 -0.53 -13.94 10.53
N PRO A 15 0.05 -12.78 10.13
CA PRO A 15 -0.65 -11.86 9.25
C PRO A 15 -1.08 -12.61 7.98
N PRO A 16 -2.34 -12.44 7.54
CA PRO A 16 -2.87 -13.18 6.40
C PRO A 16 -1.95 -12.93 5.19
N THR A 17 -1.37 -14.02 4.68
CA THR A 17 -0.63 -14.00 3.42
C THR A 17 -1.66 -14.23 2.33
N TYR A 18 -1.82 -13.25 1.46
CA TYR A 18 -2.77 -13.35 0.36
C TYR A 18 -2.02 -13.89 -0.85
N GLU A 19 -2.51 -14.97 -1.43
CA GLU A 19 -1.92 -15.56 -2.63
C GLU A 19 -2.75 -15.16 -3.84
N LEU A 20 -2.10 -14.57 -4.84
CA LEU A 20 -2.70 -14.18 -6.11
C LEU A 20 -2.07 -14.98 -7.23
N LYS A 21 -2.85 -15.48 -8.19
CA LYS A 21 -2.32 -16.06 -9.42
C LYS A 21 -2.24 -14.98 -10.48
N LEU A 22 -1.04 -14.59 -10.89
CA LEU A 22 -0.76 -13.51 -11.83
C LEU A 22 0.24 -14.02 -12.88
N GLY A 23 -0.05 -13.87 -14.17
CA GLY A 23 0.82 -14.34 -15.25
C GLY A 23 1.13 -15.85 -15.21
N GLY A 24 0.27 -16.64 -14.57
CA GLY A 24 0.49 -18.07 -14.32
C GLY A 24 1.38 -18.42 -13.12
N GLU A 25 1.95 -17.43 -12.42
CA GLU A 25 2.72 -17.59 -11.18
C GLU A 25 1.86 -17.27 -9.95
N THR A 26 2.13 -17.91 -8.81
CA THR A 26 1.52 -17.54 -7.52
C THR A 26 2.39 -16.50 -6.82
N VAL A 27 1.83 -15.31 -6.63
CA VAL A 27 2.45 -14.16 -5.96
C VAL A 27 1.88 -14.03 -4.56
N SER A 28 2.76 -14.09 -3.55
CA SER A 28 2.39 -13.92 -2.15
C SER A 28 2.48 -12.45 -1.75
N LEU A 29 1.36 -11.88 -1.32
CA LEU A 29 1.28 -10.52 -0.83
C LEU A 29 1.28 -10.48 0.70
N ARG A 30 2.13 -9.62 1.25
CA ARG A 30 2.26 -9.40 2.69
C ARG A 30 2.30 -7.91 3.01
N PRO A 31 1.91 -7.49 4.23
CA PRO A 31 2.08 -6.12 4.67
C PRO A 31 3.56 -5.69 4.58
N PHE A 32 3.80 -4.41 4.29
CA PHE A 32 5.15 -3.87 4.20
C PHE A 32 5.95 -4.11 5.48
N LYS A 33 7.15 -4.71 5.32
CA LYS A 33 8.11 -4.86 6.42
C LYS A 33 8.87 -3.56 6.65
N ALA A 34 9.37 -3.35 7.87
CA ALA A 34 10.17 -2.17 8.22
C ALA A 34 11.39 -1.95 7.30
N GLY A 35 12.00 -3.01 6.76
CA GLY A 35 13.11 -2.91 5.81
C GLY A 35 12.75 -2.25 4.47
N ALA A 36 11.46 -2.16 4.12
CA ALA A 36 11.01 -1.45 2.93
C ALA A 36 10.92 0.07 3.12
N LEU A 37 10.93 0.57 4.38
CA LEU A 37 10.76 1.99 4.70
C LEU A 37 11.69 2.94 3.92
N PRO A 38 13.01 2.66 3.75
CA PRO A 38 13.90 3.59 3.05
C PRO A 38 13.53 3.81 1.57
N LYS A 39 12.94 2.80 0.92
CA LYS A 39 12.47 2.89 -0.47
C LYS A 39 11.02 3.36 -0.55
N LEU A 40 10.19 2.95 0.40
CA LEU A 40 8.77 3.25 0.45
C LEU A 40 8.50 4.71 0.81
N ILE A 41 9.21 5.28 1.80
CA ILE A 41 9.00 6.66 2.26
C ILE A 41 9.14 7.70 1.12
N PRO A 42 10.21 7.69 0.30
CA PRO A 42 10.33 8.64 -0.80
C PRO A 42 9.23 8.48 -1.86
N ALA A 43 8.86 7.24 -2.19
CA ALA A 43 7.78 6.96 -3.14
C ALA A 43 6.43 7.46 -2.59
N MET A 44 6.15 7.18 -1.33
CA MET A 44 4.96 7.66 -0.62
C MET A 44 4.89 9.18 -0.51
N ALA A 45 6.02 9.85 -0.24
CA ALA A 45 6.05 11.31 -0.14
C ALA A 45 5.63 11.99 -1.44
N ARG A 46 5.92 11.38 -2.60
CA ARG A 46 5.46 11.88 -3.91
C ARG A 46 3.96 11.70 -4.09
N LEU A 47 3.39 10.63 -3.52
CA LEU A 47 1.95 10.35 -3.55
C LEU A 47 1.17 10.97 -2.40
N ALA A 48 1.84 11.62 -1.44
CA ALA A 48 1.23 12.05 -0.18
C ALA A 48 0.00 12.95 -0.40
N GLY A 49 0.04 13.83 -1.40
CA GLY A 49 -1.11 14.67 -1.76
C GLY A 49 -2.35 13.86 -2.17
N VAL A 50 -2.15 12.82 -3.00
CA VAL A 50 -3.23 11.93 -3.47
C VAL A 50 -3.71 11.02 -2.33
N LEU A 51 -2.78 10.43 -1.57
CA LEU A 51 -3.09 9.52 -0.46
C LEU A 51 -3.83 10.23 0.68
N ALA A 52 -3.55 11.52 0.91
CA ALA A 52 -4.20 12.32 1.93
C ALA A 52 -5.66 12.67 1.60
N THR A 53 -6.07 12.67 0.33
CA THR A 53 -7.46 12.92 -0.07
C THR A 53 -8.34 11.67 -0.03
N MET A 54 -7.75 10.51 0.30
CA MET A 54 -8.47 9.23 0.27
C MET A 54 -9.25 8.99 1.56
N ASP A 55 -10.51 8.60 1.40
CA ASP A 55 -11.33 8.07 2.48
C ASP A 55 -11.10 6.55 2.60
N TRP A 56 -10.06 6.18 3.35
CA TRP A 56 -9.62 4.79 3.54
C TRP A 56 -10.69 3.89 4.19
N GLU A 57 -11.70 4.46 4.85
CA GLU A 57 -12.79 3.71 5.47
C GLU A 57 -13.86 3.29 4.46
N LYS A 58 -14.04 4.07 3.38
CA LYS A 58 -14.97 3.77 2.28
C LYS A 58 -14.38 2.89 1.19
N MET A 59 -13.07 2.66 1.22
CA MET A 59 -12.45 1.70 0.32
C MET A 59 -12.93 0.29 0.62
N ALA A 60 -13.57 -0.32 -0.37
CA ALA A 60 -13.87 -1.74 -0.38
C ALA A 60 -13.23 -2.38 -1.61
N PHE A 61 -12.50 -3.47 -1.39
CA PHE A 61 -12.14 -4.44 -2.42
C PHE A 61 -12.58 -5.81 -1.92
N GLY A 62 -13.02 -6.68 -2.83
CA GLY A 62 -13.50 -8.00 -2.45
C GLY A 62 -13.39 -9.01 -3.59
N LEU A 63 -13.05 -10.23 -3.22
CA LEU A 63 -13.23 -11.44 -4.02
C LEU A 63 -14.55 -12.08 -3.59
N ASN A 64 -15.44 -12.41 -4.52
CA ASN A 64 -16.61 -13.22 -4.18
C ASN A 64 -16.18 -14.69 -4.11
N GLU A 65 -16.35 -15.34 -2.97
CA GLU A 65 -16.12 -16.79 -2.79
C GLU A 65 -17.16 -17.69 -3.48
N THR A 66 -18.13 -17.12 -4.19
CA THR A 66 -19.18 -17.89 -4.88
C THR A 66 -19.27 -17.48 -6.34
N SER A 67 -18.58 -18.21 -7.21
CA SER A 67 -19.03 -18.36 -8.60
C SER A 67 -18.53 -19.69 -9.15
N GLU A 68 -19.30 -20.75 -8.90
CA GLU A 68 -19.14 -22.06 -9.56
C GLU A 68 -19.51 -22.04 -11.05
N GLU A 69 -19.97 -20.91 -11.60
CA GLU A 69 -20.31 -20.84 -13.03
C GLU A 69 -19.60 -19.72 -13.78
N ARG A 70 -18.86 -20.18 -14.80
CA ARG A 70 -18.55 -19.53 -16.08
C ARG A 70 -17.72 -18.25 -16.07
N GLY A 71 -16.44 -18.43 -16.44
CA GLY A 71 -15.86 -17.76 -17.60
C GLY A 71 -15.54 -16.27 -17.46
N VAL A 72 -14.26 -16.01 -17.21
CA VAL A 72 -13.56 -14.70 -17.21
C VAL A 72 -14.00 -13.76 -16.07
N ALA A 73 -13.06 -13.53 -15.16
CA ALA A 73 -13.12 -12.66 -13.99
C ALA A 73 -14.07 -13.12 -12.87
N ALA A 74 -13.50 -13.71 -11.82
CA ALA A 74 -14.05 -13.55 -10.48
C ALA A 74 -14.34 -12.05 -10.31
N ALA A 75 -15.60 -11.67 -10.13
CA ALA A 75 -16.04 -10.28 -10.24
C ALA A 75 -15.42 -9.43 -9.13
N PHE A 76 -14.21 -8.92 -9.37
CA PHE A 76 -13.52 -7.97 -8.53
C PHE A 76 -14.40 -6.72 -8.40
N ARG A 77 -15.05 -6.57 -7.24
CA ARG A 77 -15.88 -5.38 -6.98
C ARG A 77 -14.98 -4.28 -6.43
N ILE A 78 -14.81 -3.24 -7.25
CA ILE A 78 -14.24 -1.96 -6.86
C ILE A 78 -15.41 -1.04 -6.50
N SER A 79 -15.42 -0.42 -5.32
CA SER A 79 -16.40 0.63 -5.02
C SER A 79 -16.15 1.88 -5.89
N PRO A 80 -17.15 2.74 -6.16
CA PRO A 80 -16.94 3.99 -6.90
C PRO A 80 -15.81 4.86 -6.32
N GLU A 81 -15.68 4.89 -4.99
CA GLU A 81 -14.63 5.60 -4.27
C GLU A 81 -13.26 5.00 -4.56
N THR A 82 -13.16 3.66 -4.54
CA THR A 82 -11.93 2.96 -4.89
C THR A 82 -11.54 3.20 -6.35
N PHE A 83 -12.50 3.27 -7.27
CA PHE A 83 -12.23 3.58 -8.68
C PHE A 83 -11.64 4.98 -8.83
N GLN A 84 -12.23 6.00 -8.18
CA GLN A 84 -11.71 7.37 -8.18
C GLN A 84 -10.27 7.43 -7.65
N VAL A 85 -9.97 6.64 -6.63
CA VAL A 85 -8.61 6.55 -6.10
C VAL A 85 -7.65 5.92 -7.09
N VAL A 86 -8.01 4.80 -7.72
CA VAL A 86 -7.16 4.17 -8.73
C VAL A 86 -6.92 5.14 -9.88
N THR A 87 -7.93 5.88 -10.33
CA THR A 87 -7.77 6.95 -11.33
C THR A 87 -6.80 8.04 -10.87
N ALA A 88 -6.99 8.58 -9.66
CA ALA A 88 -6.12 9.63 -9.13
C ALA A 88 -4.67 9.15 -8.95
N LEU A 89 -4.47 7.90 -8.52
CA LEU A 89 -3.15 7.27 -8.45
C LEU A 89 -2.52 7.08 -9.82
N CYS A 90 -3.30 6.73 -10.86
CA CYS A 90 -2.79 6.62 -12.22
C CYS A 90 -2.44 8.00 -12.81
N GLU A 91 -3.29 9.01 -12.63
CA GLU A 91 -3.11 10.37 -13.18
C GLU A 91 -1.96 11.13 -12.52
N GLN A 92 -1.89 11.08 -11.18
CA GLN A 92 -0.97 11.91 -10.39
C GLN A 92 0.22 11.10 -9.86
N GLY A 93 0.07 9.78 -9.81
CA GLY A 93 1.03 8.88 -9.18
C GLY A 93 1.65 7.81 -10.07
N GLY A 94 1.20 7.67 -11.34
CA GLY A 94 1.44 6.56 -12.27
C GLY A 94 2.64 5.67 -11.96
N GLU A 95 3.83 6.09 -12.38
CA GLU A 95 5.07 5.29 -12.21
C GLU A 95 5.45 5.08 -10.74
N THR A 96 5.16 6.04 -9.87
CA THR A 96 5.47 5.89 -8.44
C THR A 96 4.60 4.81 -7.80
N PHE A 97 3.32 4.73 -8.15
CA PHE A 97 2.42 3.70 -7.63
C PHE A 97 2.84 2.29 -8.07
N LYS A 98 3.30 2.16 -9.31
CA LYS A 98 3.92 0.93 -9.83
C LYS A 98 5.18 0.53 -9.04
N GLU A 99 6.05 1.48 -8.70
CA GLU A 99 7.21 1.21 -7.82
C GLU A 99 6.78 0.63 -6.46
N ILE A 100 5.71 1.17 -5.88
CA ILE A 100 5.18 0.74 -4.57
C ILE A 100 4.58 -0.66 -4.64
N ILE A 101 3.83 -0.96 -5.70
CA ILE A 101 3.29 -2.31 -5.95
C ILE A 101 4.44 -3.31 -6.09
N ALA A 102 5.44 -2.99 -6.92
CA ALA A 102 6.61 -3.85 -7.12
C ALA A 102 7.37 -4.10 -5.80
N LEU A 103 7.51 -3.08 -4.95
CA LEU A 103 8.06 -3.22 -3.60
C LEU A 103 7.22 -4.13 -2.70
N ALA A 104 5.89 -4.10 -2.82
CA ALA A 104 4.98 -4.91 -2.01
C ALA A 104 5.09 -6.41 -2.33
N VAL A 105 5.26 -6.75 -3.61
CA VAL A 105 5.41 -8.14 -4.06
C VAL A 105 6.87 -8.62 -4.11
N GLY A 106 7.84 -7.72 -3.89
CA GLY A 106 9.26 -8.05 -3.98
C GLY A 106 9.69 -8.42 -5.40
N ARG A 107 9.13 -7.72 -6.40
CA ARG A 107 9.46 -7.86 -7.83
C ARG A 107 10.02 -6.55 -8.38
N SER A 108 10.50 -6.58 -9.62
CA SER A 108 10.89 -5.36 -10.32
C SER A 108 9.66 -4.62 -10.86
N PRO A 109 9.72 -3.30 -11.07
CA PRO A 109 8.63 -2.58 -11.74
C PRO A 109 8.32 -3.12 -13.14
N GLN A 110 9.33 -3.62 -13.87
CA GLN A 110 9.16 -4.18 -15.22
C GLN A 110 8.26 -5.42 -15.24
N TRP A 111 8.32 -6.24 -14.18
CA TRP A 111 7.46 -7.41 -14.06
C TRP A 111 5.97 -7.03 -14.02
N PHE A 112 5.64 -5.85 -13.49
CA PHE A 112 4.26 -5.34 -13.49
C PHE A 112 3.76 -4.99 -14.90
N ASP A 113 4.66 -4.63 -15.83
CA ASP A 113 4.29 -4.32 -17.22
C ASP A 113 3.93 -5.58 -18.03
N GLU A 114 4.34 -6.75 -17.55
CA GLU A 114 4.04 -8.04 -18.19
C GLU A 114 2.67 -8.58 -17.77
N LEU A 115 2.03 -7.98 -16.76
CA LEU A 115 0.71 -8.36 -16.29
C LEU A 115 -0.39 -7.87 -17.23
N ASP A 116 -1.42 -8.68 -17.39
CA ASP A 116 -2.65 -8.22 -18.04
C ASP A 116 -3.30 -7.09 -17.22
N LEU A 117 -4.04 -6.19 -17.88
CA LEU A 117 -4.68 -5.06 -17.20
C LEU A 117 -5.58 -5.49 -16.03
N ALA A 118 -6.29 -6.61 -16.17
CA ALA A 118 -7.13 -7.16 -15.12
C ALA A 118 -6.31 -7.62 -13.91
N GLU A 119 -5.20 -8.32 -14.15
CA GLU A 119 -4.27 -8.80 -13.13
C GLU A 119 -3.58 -7.64 -12.40
N GLY A 120 -3.18 -6.60 -13.14
CA GLY A 120 -2.59 -5.39 -12.58
C GLY A 120 -3.55 -4.63 -11.67
N ILE A 121 -4.83 -4.51 -12.05
CA ILE A 121 -5.87 -3.88 -11.23
C ILE A 121 -6.15 -4.70 -9.96
N GLU A 122 -6.25 -6.03 -10.09
CA GLU A 122 -6.46 -6.93 -8.95
C GLU A 122 -5.30 -6.84 -7.96
N LEU A 123 -4.06 -6.90 -8.46
CA LEU A 123 -2.87 -6.78 -7.62
C LEU A 123 -2.82 -5.42 -6.91
N ALA A 124 -3.06 -4.32 -7.62
CA ALA A 124 -3.08 -2.99 -7.05
C ALA A 124 -4.07 -2.87 -5.89
N GLY A 125 -5.29 -3.38 -6.06
CA GLY A 125 -6.29 -3.35 -5.01
C GLY A 125 -5.95 -4.24 -3.82
N MET A 126 -5.38 -5.41 -4.06
CA MET A 126 -4.92 -6.29 -2.97
C MET A 126 -3.78 -5.65 -2.18
N VAL A 127 -2.81 -4.99 -2.84
CA VAL A 127 -1.73 -4.23 -2.17
C VAL A 127 -2.31 -3.17 -1.24
N LEU A 128 -3.31 -2.41 -1.71
CA LEU A 128 -3.99 -1.39 -0.92
C LEU A 128 -4.75 -2.00 0.27
N MET A 129 -5.47 -3.11 0.06
CA MET A 129 -6.19 -3.79 1.13
C MET A 129 -5.27 -4.29 2.25
N VAL A 130 -4.24 -5.04 1.89
CA VAL A 130 -3.34 -5.67 2.86
C VAL A 130 -2.56 -4.63 3.65
N ASN A 131 -2.35 -3.45 3.07
CA ASN A 131 -1.61 -2.36 3.69
C ASN A 131 -2.50 -1.19 4.16
N LYS A 132 -3.83 -1.37 4.21
CA LYS A 132 -4.78 -0.29 4.52
C LYS A 132 -4.44 0.44 5.81
N ASP A 133 -4.19 -0.28 6.90
CA ASP A 133 -3.84 0.34 8.19
C ASP A 133 -2.52 1.12 8.14
N PHE A 134 -1.55 0.65 7.34
CA PHE A 134 -0.32 1.39 7.14
C PHE A 134 -0.60 2.71 6.43
N PHE A 135 -1.34 2.69 5.32
CA PHE A 135 -1.65 3.91 4.56
C PHE A 135 -2.56 4.87 5.32
N ALA A 136 -3.59 4.37 6.00
CA ALA A 136 -4.58 5.19 6.70
C ALA A 136 -4.02 5.85 7.97
N LYS A 137 -3.15 5.16 8.73
CA LYS A 137 -2.73 5.61 10.06
C LYS A 137 -1.23 5.88 10.15
N ARG A 138 -0.41 4.92 9.72
CA ARG A 138 1.05 4.98 9.94
C ARG A 138 1.77 5.90 8.97
N LEU A 139 1.26 6.06 7.76
CA LEU A 139 1.88 6.91 6.75
C LEU A 139 1.97 8.37 7.22
N THR A 140 0.87 8.93 7.73
CA THR A 140 0.83 10.30 8.26
C THR A 140 1.79 10.48 9.43
N GLU A 141 1.86 9.52 10.35
CA GLU A 141 2.80 9.56 11.47
C GLU A 141 4.26 9.53 11.01
N VAL A 142 4.59 8.68 10.03
CA VAL A 142 5.95 8.58 9.48
C VAL A 142 6.33 9.87 8.76
N LEU A 143 5.44 10.42 7.92
CA LEU A 143 5.67 11.69 7.24
C LEU A 143 5.87 12.84 8.24
N ASN A 144 5.02 12.94 9.27
CA ASN A 144 5.16 13.96 10.32
C ASN A 144 6.49 13.84 11.08
N LYS A 145 6.92 12.62 11.42
CA LYS A 145 8.22 12.38 12.07
C LYS A 145 9.39 12.79 11.19
N LEU A 146 9.33 12.52 9.89
CA LEU A 146 10.39 12.91 8.95
C LEU A 146 10.48 14.43 8.77
N ILE A 147 9.33 15.12 8.73
CA ILE A 147 9.27 16.57 8.67
C ILE A 147 9.89 17.17 9.95
N ALA A 148 9.57 16.63 11.13
CA ALA A 148 10.14 17.07 12.39
C ALA A 148 11.67 16.93 12.42
N VAL A 149 12.20 15.74 12.07
CA VAL A 149 13.66 15.48 12.01
C VAL A 149 14.36 16.41 11.02
N LYS A 150 13.75 16.69 9.86
CA LYS A 150 14.31 17.59 8.86
C LYS A 150 14.27 19.06 9.30
N GLY A 151 13.26 19.46 10.08
CA GLY A 151 13.16 20.79 10.69
C GLY A 151 14.21 21.03 11.78
N GLU A 152 14.57 20.01 12.54
CA GLU A 152 15.60 20.09 13.59
C GLU A 152 17.04 20.09 13.02
N GLN A 153 17.29 19.42 11.89
CA GLN A 153 18.61 19.42 11.23
C GLN A 153 18.95 20.73 10.48
N GLY A 154 17.97 21.62 10.27
CA GLY A 154 18.18 22.96 9.70
C GLY A 154 18.63 24.01 10.73
N ALA A 155 18.52 23.72 12.03
CA ALA A 155 18.93 24.62 13.11
C ALA A 155 20.36 24.29 13.57
N SER A 156 21.36 24.65 12.77
CA SER A 156 22.75 24.64 13.22
C SER A 156 22.92 25.68 14.35
N PRO A 157 23.63 25.39 15.45
CA PRO A 157 23.86 26.36 16.52
C PRO A 157 24.72 27.50 15.96
N GLY A 158 24.17 28.71 15.93
CA GLY A 158 24.87 29.89 15.42
C GLY A 158 26.23 30.13 16.12
N PRO A 159 27.18 30.82 15.46
CA PRO A 159 28.51 31.04 16.02
C PRO A 159 28.41 31.87 17.30
N LYS A 160 29.05 31.44 18.37
CA LYS A 160 29.20 32.23 19.60
C LYS A 160 29.88 33.56 19.27
N PRO A 161 29.35 34.72 19.70
CA PRO A 161 30.05 35.99 19.55
C PRO A 161 31.27 36.00 20.48
N SER A 162 32.46 36.08 19.90
CA SER A 162 33.69 36.39 20.65
C SER A 162 33.59 37.80 21.20
N ARG A 163 33.68 37.90 22.52
CA ARG A 163 33.72 39.17 23.26
C ARG A 163 35.18 39.61 23.36
N ASN A 164 35.54 40.66 22.61
CA ASN A 164 36.73 41.48 22.89
C ASN A 164 36.34 42.62 23.83
#